data_AF-A0A9E5GI22-F1
#
_entry.id   AF-A0A9E5GI22-F1
#
_cell.length_a   1.000
_cell.length_b   1.000
_cell.length_c   1.000
_cell.angle_alpha   90.00
_cell.angle_beta   90.00
_cell.angle_gamma   90.00
#
_symmetry.space_group_name_H-M   'P 1'
#
loop_
_entity.id
_entity.type
_entity.pdbx_description
1 polymer ?
#
loop_
_entity_poly.entity_id
_entity_poly.type
_entity_poly.pdbx_seq_one_letter_code
_entity_poly.pdbx_strand_id
1 'polypeptide(L)' 'VYTLCESVQGYIAKESWGFGGFGYDPVFVVSAINKTMAELSDEEKDQYSRRGRASRLLNTLLGALV' A
#
# COMPACT_ATOMS: atom_id res chain seq x y z
N VAL A 1 -19.89 11.10 9.99
CA VAL A 1 -18.96 9.94 9.97
C VAL A 1 -18.42 9.81 8.56
N TYR A 2 -17.11 9.77 8.39
CA TYR A 2 -16.46 9.66 7.08
C TYR A 2 -15.88 8.25 6.87
N THR A 3 -15.92 7.74 5.64
CA THR A 3 -15.30 6.46 5.26
C THR A 3 -14.42 6.70 4.04
N LEU A 4 -13.17 6.22 4.08
CA LEU A 4 -12.20 6.34 2.99
C LEU A 4 -11.76 4.93 2.57
N CYS A 5 -11.81 4.64 1.28
CA CYS A 5 -11.44 3.35 0.73
C CYS A 5 -10.44 3.54 -0.42
N GLU A 6 -9.29 2.88 -0.31
CA GLU A 6 -8.23 2.92 -1.31
C GLU A 6 -7.85 1.50 -1.70
N SER A 7 -7.42 1.33 -2.95
CA SER A 7 -7.06 0.04 -3.53
C SER A 7 -5.75 0.15 -4.28
N VAL A 8 -4.92 -0.90 -4.24
CA VAL A 8 -3.68 -0.99 -5.02
C VAL A 8 -3.90 -1.98 -6.14
N GLN A 9 -3.60 -1.57 -7.37
CA GLN A 9 -3.62 -2.47 -8.51
C GLN A 9 -2.32 -3.29 -8.55
N GLY A 10 -2.47 -4.59 -8.79
CA GLY A 10 -1.40 -5.55 -8.72
C GLY A 10 -1.82 -6.91 -9.24
N TYR A 11 -0.89 -7.86 -9.19
CA TYR A 11 -1.11 -9.24 -9.58
C TYR A 11 -0.41 -10.19 -8.62
N ILE A 12 -0.83 -11.46 -8.63
CA ILE A 12 -0.24 -12.49 -7.79
C ILE A 12 0.92 -13.14 -8.55
N ALA A 13 2.09 -13.11 -7.93
CA ALA A 13 3.27 -13.79 -8.44
C ALA A 13 3.15 -15.32 -8.34
N LYS A 14 3.90 -16.02 -9.18
CA LYS A 14 3.99 -17.49 -9.13
C LYS A 14 4.82 -18.01 -7.96
N GLU A 15 5.76 -17.20 -7.48
CA GLU A 15 6.66 -17.50 -6.38
C GLU A 15 6.72 -16.29 -5.44
N SER A 16 7.07 -16.51 -4.18
CA SER A 16 7.20 -15.45 -3.18
C SER A 16 8.61 -14.88 -3.11
N TRP A 17 8.78 -13.57 -2.97
CA TRP A 17 10.07 -12.95 -2.64
C TRP A 17 9.90 -11.66 -1.83
N GLY A 18 11.02 -11.13 -1.31
CA GLY A 18 11.02 -10.05 -0.33
C GLY A 18 10.92 -10.58 1.11
N PHE A 19 11.41 -9.79 2.07
CA PHE A 19 11.55 -10.21 3.47
C PHE A 19 10.71 -9.39 4.45
N GLY A 20 10.16 -8.26 4.01
CA GLY A 20 9.36 -7.37 4.83
C GLY A 20 7.87 -7.68 4.79
N GLY A 21 7.10 -6.95 5.60
CA GLY A 21 5.64 -7.04 5.57
C GLY A 21 5.06 -8.28 6.23
N PHE A 22 3.83 -8.62 5.85
CA PHE A 22 3.08 -9.73 6.43
C PHE A 22 2.00 -10.27 5.46
N GLY A 23 1.49 -11.47 5.72
CA GLY A 23 0.41 -12.06 4.93
C GLY A 23 0.78 -12.28 3.47
N TYR A 24 0.02 -11.70 2.54
CA TYR A 24 0.22 -11.85 1.10
C TYR A 24 1.31 -10.95 0.52
N ASP A 25 1.99 -10.17 1.36
CA ASP A 25 2.97 -9.20 0.90
C ASP A 25 4.06 -9.80 -0.01
N PRO A 26 4.59 -11.01 0.26
CA PRO A 26 5.62 -11.63 -0.60
C PRO A 26 5.16 -12.10 -1.97
N VAL A 27 3.84 -12.13 -2.24
CA VAL A 27 3.29 -12.63 -3.52
C VAL A 27 2.46 -11.58 -4.25
N PHE A 28 2.06 -10.49 -3.60
CA PHE A 28 1.32 -9.41 -4.24
C PHE A 28 2.27 -8.41 -4.88
N VAL A 29 2.32 -8.38 -6.22
CA VAL A 29 3.18 -7.48 -7.00
C VAL A 29 2.42 -6.20 -7.33
N VAL A 30 2.98 -5.04 -6.95
CA VAL A 30 2.43 -3.73 -7.27
C VAL A 30 2.73 -3.38 -8.72
N SER A 31 1.69 -3.28 -9.55
CA SER A 31 1.85 -3.07 -11.00
C SER A 31 2.65 -1.82 -11.37
N ALA A 32 2.55 -0.76 -10.57
CA ALA A 32 3.19 0.53 -10.85
C ALA A 32 4.72 0.51 -10.74
N ILE A 33 5.29 -0.43 -9.96
CA ILE A 33 6.73 -0.46 -9.63
C ILE A 33 7.35 -1.85 -9.76
N ASN A 34 6.54 -2.85 -10.10
CA ASN A 34 6.95 -4.23 -10.34
C ASN A 34 7.77 -4.84 -9.17
N LYS A 35 7.38 -4.51 -7.94
CA LYS A 35 7.91 -5.06 -6.70
C LYS A 35 6.81 -5.76 -5.91
N THR A 36 7.14 -6.79 -5.14
CA THR A 36 6.20 -7.32 -4.14
C THR A 36 6.02 -6.31 -3.00
N MET A 37 4.89 -6.38 -2.30
CA MET A 37 4.71 -5.56 -1.09
C MET A 37 5.74 -5.85 0.00
N ALA A 38 6.33 -7.06 0.00
CA ALA A 38 7.38 -7.46 0.93
C ALA A 38 8.76 -6.86 0.62
N GLU A 39 8.97 -6.35 -0.60
CA GLU A 39 10.18 -5.64 -1.00
C GLU A 39 10.15 -4.15 -0.65
N LEU A 40 8.98 -3.59 -0.37
CA LEU A 40 8.83 -2.17 -0.13
C LEU A 40 9.44 -1.76 1.21
N SER A 41 10.26 -0.71 1.19
CA SER A 41 10.67 0.02 2.40
C SER A 41 9.46 0.68 3.09
N ASP A 42 9.64 1.20 4.30
CA ASP A 42 8.57 1.91 4.99
C ASP A 42 8.11 3.17 4.22
N GLU A 43 9.05 3.90 3.60
CA GLU A 43 8.75 5.05 2.73
C GLU A 43 7.99 4.62 1.48
N GLU A 44 8.41 3.53 0.84
CA GLU A 44 7.70 2.99 -0.32
C GLU A 44 6.30 2.47 0.07
N LYS A 45 6.14 1.88 1.27
CA LYS A 45 4.84 1.47 1.78
C LYS A 45 3.93 2.64 2.05
N ASP A 46 4.44 3.74 2.60
CA ASP A 46 3.64 4.95 2.71
C ASP A 46 3.19 5.39 1.32
N GLN A 47 4.09 5.50 0.36
CA GLN A 47 3.77 5.99 -0.99
C GLN A 47 2.78 5.08 -1.75
N TYR A 48 3.02 3.77 -1.78
CA TYR A 48 2.35 2.85 -2.71
C TYR A 48 1.25 1.98 -2.09
N SER A 49 1.22 1.78 -0.78
CA SER A 49 0.21 0.90 -0.16
C SER A 49 -1.17 1.55 -0.09
N ARG A 50 -2.22 0.72 -0.07
CA ARG A 50 -3.61 1.17 0.14
C ARG A 50 -3.76 1.95 1.45
N ARG A 51 -3.04 1.50 2.49
CA ARG A 51 -3.12 2.10 3.82
C ARG A 51 -2.46 3.48 3.80
N GLY A 52 -1.28 3.62 3.21
CA GLY A 52 -0.61 4.92 3.09
C GLY A 52 -1.43 5.93 2.29
N ARG A 53 -2.03 5.52 1.16
CA ARG A 53 -2.95 6.39 0.40
C ARG A 53 -4.17 6.81 1.21
N ALA A 54 -4.84 5.87 1.87
CA ALA A 54 -6.00 6.19 2.71
C ALA A 54 -5.64 7.12 3.87
N SER A 55 -4.50 6.89 4.52
CA SER A 55 -4.00 7.74 5.62
C SER A 55 -3.69 9.16 5.16
N ARG A 56 -3.09 9.35 3.98
CA ARG A 56 -2.88 10.72 3.42
C ARG A 56 -4.19 11.43 3.14
N LEU A 57 -5.15 10.74 2.54
CA LEU A 57 -6.47 11.31 2.28
C LEU A 57 -7.19 11.67 3.60
N LEU A 58 -7.06 10.82 4.62
CA LEU A 58 -7.57 11.11 5.96
C LEU A 58 -6.91 12.37 6.53
N ASN A 59 -5.60 12.52 6.42
CA ASN A 59 -4.89 13.70 6.92
C ASN A 59 -5.35 14.99 6.21
N THR A 60 -5.54 14.95 4.89
CA THR A 60 -6.10 16.08 4.12
C THR A 60 -7.52 16.42 4.58
N LEU A 61 -8.37 15.40 4.77
CA LEU A 61 -9.74 15.60 5.26
C LEU A 61 -9.76 16.24 6.64
N LEU A 62 -8.93 15.75 7.58
CA LEU A 62 -8.84 16.30 8.93
C LEU A 62 -8.39 17.76 8.91
N GLY A 63 -7.39 18.10 8.09
CA GLY A 63 -6.91 19.48 7.95
C GLY A 63 -7.92 20.45 7.32
N ALA A 64 -8.93 19.94 6.60
CA ALA A 64 -10.01 20.76 6.06
C ALA A 64 -11.19 20.94 7.04
N LEU A 65 -11.22 20.17 8.13
CA LEU A 65 -12.29 20.21 9.14
C LEU A 65 -11.90 21.00 10.39
N VAL A 66 -10.60 21.29 10.56
CA VAL A 66 -10.04 22.15 11.61
C VAL A 66 -9.82 23.54 11.05
#